data_AF-A0A921ILT5-F1
#
_entry.id   AF-A0A921ILT5-F1
#
_cell.length_a   1.000
_cell.length_b   1.000
_cell.length_c   1.000
_cell.angle_alpha   90.00
_cell.angle_beta   90.00
_cell.angle_gamma   90.00
#
_symmetry.space_group_name_H-M   'P 1'
#
loop_
_entity.id
_entity.type
_entity.pdbx_description
1 polymer ?
#
loop_
_entity_poly.entity_id
_entity_poly.type
_entity_poly.pdbx_seq_one_letter_code
_entity_poly.pdbx_strand_id
1 'polypeptide(L)'
;MKAFMDKDFLLETPTAKHLYHDYSADLPILDYHCHIPPQEIYEDRHFDNIAQVWLGGHQVLADGSDAYFGDHYKWRVMRSNGVPEEYITGDKPDRERFQKFAEALEMAIGNPMYTWCHLELKKYFGYEGVLNG
;
A
#
# COMPACT_ATOMS: atom_id res chain seq x y z
N MET A 1 -4.91 23.32 13.74
CA MET A 1 -5.36 22.01 13.23
C MET A 1 -4.12 21.13 13.14
N LYS A 2 -4.15 19.86 13.58
CA LYS A 2 -3.00 18.96 13.39
C LYS A 2 -2.85 18.66 11.91
N ALA A 3 -1.61 18.53 11.43
CA ALA A 3 -1.37 18.10 10.05
C ALA A 3 -1.74 16.61 9.92
N PHE A 4 -2.30 16.23 8.77
CA PHE A 4 -2.56 14.83 8.48
C PHE A 4 -1.24 14.05 8.52
N MET A 5 -1.21 12.94 9.26
CA MET A 5 -0.04 12.07 9.41
C MET A 5 1.23 12.79 9.91
N ASP A 6 1.07 13.74 10.84
CA ASP A 6 2.20 14.30 11.56
C ASP A 6 2.95 13.24 12.40
N LYS A 7 4.05 13.65 13.05
CA LYS A 7 4.85 12.75 13.89
C LYS A 7 4.07 12.16 15.08
N ASP A 8 2.96 12.77 15.48
CA ASP A 8 2.11 12.34 16.60
C ASP A 8 0.79 11.72 16.08
N PHE A 9 0.77 11.22 14.85
CA PHE A 9 -0.39 10.57 14.25
C PHE A 9 -0.88 9.41 15.14
N LEU A 10 -2.19 9.43 15.49
CA LEU A 10 -2.84 8.53 16.45
C LEU A 10 -2.37 8.66 17.92
N LEU A 11 -1.44 9.57 18.23
CA LEU A 11 -0.93 9.79 19.59
C LEU A 11 -1.61 11.00 20.24
N GLU A 12 -2.66 10.73 21.02
CA GLU A 12 -3.51 11.79 21.59
C GLU A 12 -3.03 12.32 22.94
N THR A 13 -2.20 11.58 23.68
CA THR A 13 -1.77 11.93 25.04
C THR A 13 -0.26 12.07 25.17
N PRO A 14 0.25 12.84 26.15
CA PRO A 14 1.68 12.89 26.45
C PRO A 14 2.28 11.51 26.73
N THR A 15 1.54 10.64 27.41
CA THR A 15 1.96 9.25 27.69
C THR A 15 2.10 8.44 26.39
N ALA A 16 1.14 8.53 25.46
CA ALA A 16 1.21 7.82 24.19
C ALA A 16 2.42 8.27 23.35
N LYS A 17 2.70 9.58 23.35
CA LYS A 17 3.88 10.16 22.69
C LYS A 17 5.18 9.65 23.28
N HIS A 18 5.31 9.63 24.61
CA HIS A 18 6.48 9.12 25.30
C HIS A 18 6.72 7.63 25.00
N LEU A 19 5.68 6.80 25.11
CA LEU A 19 5.80 5.35 24.86
C LEU A 19 6.20 5.04 23.41
N TYR A 20 5.67 5.79 22.45
CA TYR A 20 5.99 5.58 21.05
C TYR A 20 7.38 6.09 20.70
N HIS A 21 7.64 7.39 20.92
CA HIS A 21 8.86 8.06 20.47
C HIS A 21 10.11 7.61 21.22
N ASP A 22 10.02 7.35 22.52
CA ASP A 22 11.22 7.08 23.33
C ASP A 22 11.55 5.59 23.42
N TYR A 23 10.61 4.71 23.05
CA TYR A 23 10.78 3.26 23.17
C TYR A 23 10.37 2.46 21.95
N SER A 24 9.19 2.73 21.36
CA SER A 24 8.61 1.82 20.36
C SER A 24 9.15 2.05 18.95
N ALA A 25 9.43 3.31 18.59
CA ALA A 25 9.74 3.71 17.21
C ALA A 25 11.02 3.07 16.64
N ASP A 26 12.00 2.81 17.51
CA ASP A 26 13.32 2.29 17.12
C ASP A 26 13.46 0.76 17.30
N LEU A 27 12.41 0.08 17.79
CA LEU A 27 12.45 -1.36 17.93
C LEU A 27 12.41 -2.05 16.57
N PRO A 28 13.11 -3.19 16.40
CA PRO A 28 13.02 -3.98 15.19
C PRO A 28 11.62 -4.59 15.03
N ILE A 29 11.24 -4.84 13.78
CA ILE A 29 10.01 -5.56 13.45
C ILE A 29 10.28 -7.06 13.55
N LEU A 30 9.48 -7.76 14.36
CA LEU A 30 9.41 -9.23 14.38
C LEU A 30 8.12 -9.67 13.68
N ASP A 31 8.17 -9.86 12.37
CA ASP A 31 7.03 -10.27 11.56
C ASP A 31 6.96 -11.81 11.45
N TYR A 32 6.48 -12.45 12.52
CA TYR A 32 6.47 -13.91 12.65
C TYR A 32 5.43 -14.61 11.76
N HIS A 33 4.51 -13.86 11.14
CA HIS A 33 3.51 -14.39 10.22
C HIS A 33 3.22 -13.40 9.10
N CYS A 34 3.69 -13.74 7.91
CA CYS A 34 3.42 -12.98 6.70
C CYS A 34 3.10 -13.93 5.53
N HIS A 35 2.68 -13.34 4.42
CA HIS A 35 2.44 -14.04 3.15
C HIS A 35 3.39 -13.55 2.05
N ILE A 36 4.58 -13.07 2.44
CA ILE A 36 5.59 -12.61 1.48
C ILE A 36 6.20 -13.84 0.77
N PRO A 37 6.25 -13.88 -0.57
CA PRO A 37 6.85 -15.00 -1.29
C PRO A 37 8.35 -15.12 -0.97
N PRO A 38 8.83 -16.26 -0.42
CA PRO A 38 10.26 -16.42 -0.11
C PRO A 38 11.17 -16.32 -1.33
N GLN A 39 10.66 -16.70 -2.51
CA GLN A 39 11.39 -16.60 -3.77
C GLN A 39 11.72 -15.15 -4.13
N GLU A 40 10.77 -14.21 -3.96
CA GLU A 40 11.01 -12.80 -4.29
C GLU A 40 12.07 -12.17 -3.37
N ILE A 41 12.16 -12.64 -2.12
CA ILE A 41 13.23 -12.25 -1.20
C ILE A 41 14.58 -12.82 -1.66
N TYR A 42 14.60 -14.11 -2.02
CA TYR A 42 15.82 -14.78 -2.48
C TYR A 42 16.38 -14.18 -3.78
N GLU A 43 15.50 -13.81 -4.71
CA GLU A 43 15.86 -13.23 -6.01
C GLU A 43 16.10 -11.72 -5.94
N ASP A 44 15.87 -11.09 -4.79
CA ASP A 44 15.90 -9.63 -4.61
C ASP A 44 15.05 -8.94 -5.68
N ARG A 45 13.77 -9.32 -5.76
CA ARG A 45 12.86 -8.86 -6.82
C ARG A 45 12.81 -7.33 -6.87
N HIS A 46 13.13 -6.78 -8.03
CA HIS A 46 12.95 -5.36 -8.33
C HIS A 46 11.61 -5.13 -9.04
N PHE A 47 10.81 -4.19 -8.54
CA PHE A 47 9.57 -3.77 -9.18
C PHE A 47 9.84 -2.60 -10.14
N ASP A 48 9.22 -2.61 -11.32
CA ASP A 48 9.45 -1.57 -12.33
C ASP A 48 8.79 -0.23 -11.96
N ASN A 49 7.68 -0.30 -11.22
CA ASN A 49 6.88 0.86 -10.85
C ASN A 49 6.00 0.60 -9.62
N ILE A 50 5.43 1.66 -9.06
CA ILE A 50 4.61 1.59 -7.84
C ILE A 50 3.33 0.77 -8.03
N ALA A 51 2.75 0.72 -9.24
CA ALA A 51 1.54 -0.04 -9.49
C ALA A 51 1.79 -1.54 -9.30
N GLN A 52 2.95 -2.06 -9.71
CA GLN A 52 3.30 -3.47 -9.50
C GLN A 52 3.41 -3.80 -8.00
N VAL A 53 4.14 -3.02 -7.21
CA VAL A 53 4.32 -3.32 -5.77
C VAL A 53 3.04 -3.06 -4.96
N TRP A 54 2.19 -2.11 -5.36
CA TRP A 54 0.95 -1.80 -4.63
C TRP A 54 -0.23 -2.63 -5.08
N LEU A 55 -0.50 -2.69 -6.38
CA LEU A 55 -1.69 -3.32 -6.95
C LEU A 55 -1.41 -4.75 -7.41
N GLY A 56 -0.15 -5.11 -7.64
CA GLY A 56 0.20 -6.38 -8.25
C GLY A 56 -0.46 -6.59 -9.60
N GLY A 57 -0.74 -7.83 -9.95
CA GLY A 57 -1.34 -8.18 -11.23
C GLY A 57 -1.17 -9.66 -11.56
N HIS A 58 -1.54 -9.99 -12.79
CA HIS A 58 -1.28 -11.30 -13.37
C HIS A 58 0.21 -11.48 -13.63
N GLN A 59 0.74 -12.64 -13.29
CA GLN A 59 2.07 -13.09 -13.67
C GLN A 59 2.02 -14.58 -14.02
N VAL A 60 2.89 -15.00 -14.93
CA VAL A 60 3.10 -16.42 -15.24
C VAL A 60 4.35 -16.87 -14.50
N LEU A 61 4.23 -17.90 -13.67
CA LEU A 61 5.34 -18.44 -12.91
C LEU A 61 6.28 -19.26 -13.80
N ALA A 62 7.48 -19.58 -13.28
CA ALA A 62 8.50 -20.33 -14.01
C ALA A 62 8.03 -21.74 -14.44
N ASP A 63 7.06 -22.32 -13.75
CA ASP A 63 6.45 -23.61 -14.09
C ASP A 63 5.30 -23.50 -15.12
N GLY A 64 5.01 -22.29 -15.62
CA GLY A 64 3.95 -21.99 -16.57
C GLY A 64 2.57 -21.81 -15.95
N SER A 65 2.44 -21.84 -14.62
CA SER A 65 1.16 -21.60 -13.95
C SER A 65 0.80 -20.11 -13.87
N ASP A 66 -0.49 -19.81 -13.98
CA ASP A 66 -1.02 -18.47 -13.77
C ASP A 66 -1.07 -18.14 -12.27
N ALA A 67 -0.52 -17.00 -11.90
CA ALA A 67 -0.58 -16.48 -10.54
C ALA A 67 -1.04 -15.02 -10.53
N TYR A 68 -1.75 -14.66 -9.47
CA TYR A 68 -1.98 -13.27 -9.12
C TYR A 68 -1.26 -12.98 -7.81
N PHE A 69 -0.55 -11.86 -7.79
CA PHE A 69 -0.04 -11.27 -6.57
C PHE A 69 -0.61 -9.85 -6.46
N GLY A 70 -0.63 -9.28 -5.26
CA GLY A 70 -1.05 -7.91 -5.04
C GLY A 70 -1.90 -7.73 -3.79
N ASP A 71 -2.41 -6.51 -3.65
CA ASP A 71 -3.21 -6.10 -2.50
C ASP A 71 -4.71 -6.18 -2.80
N HIS A 72 -5.33 -7.25 -2.31
CA HIS A 72 -6.76 -7.51 -2.48
C HIS A 72 -7.64 -6.43 -1.82
N TYR A 73 -7.15 -5.69 -0.82
CA TYR A 73 -7.89 -4.58 -0.22
C TYR A 73 -7.93 -3.38 -1.16
N LYS A 74 -6.84 -3.07 -1.87
CA LYS A 74 -6.82 -2.04 -2.92
C LYS A 74 -7.80 -2.38 -4.04
N TRP A 75 -7.82 -3.64 -4.48
CA TRP A 75 -8.80 -4.11 -5.48
C TRP A 75 -10.23 -3.98 -4.99
N ARG A 76 -10.48 -4.32 -3.72
CA ARG A 76 -11.81 -4.17 -3.13
C ARG A 76 -12.25 -2.71 -3.08
N VAL A 77 -11.36 -1.78 -2.72
CA VAL A 77 -11.66 -0.33 -2.76
C VAL A 77 -12.01 0.11 -4.17
N MET A 78 -11.23 -0.29 -5.18
CA MET A 78 -11.51 0.03 -6.59
C MET A 78 -12.88 -0.50 -7.04
N ARG A 79 -13.19 -1.78 -6.74
CA ARG A 79 -14.51 -2.39 -7.06
C ARG A 79 -15.66 -1.68 -6.36
N SER A 80 -15.50 -1.35 -5.08
CA SER A 80 -16.50 -0.62 -4.30
C SER A 80 -16.74 0.80 -4.83
N ASN A 81 -15.74 1.40 -5.50
CA ASN A 81 -15.85 2.69 -6.15
C ASN A 81 -16.28 2.61 -7.64
N GLY A 82 -16.71 1.42 -8.10
CA GLY A 82 -17.22 1.22 -9.47
C GLY A 82 -16.16 1.22 -10.57
N VAL A 83 -14.88 1.04 -10.24
CA VAL A 83 -13.82 0.92 -11.24
C VAL A 83 -14.00 -0.38 -12.06
N PRO A 84 -13.96 -0.34 -13.40
CA PRO A 84 -14.07 -1.54 -14.22
C PRO A 84 -12.95 -2.55 -13.95
N GLU A 85 -13.28 -3.84 -13.95
CA GLU A 85 -12.35 -4.92 -13.57
C GLU A 85 -11.10 -5.00 -14.45
N GLU A 86 -11.19 -4.52 -15.71
CA GLU A 86 -10.03 -4.42 -16.62
C GLU A 86 -8.89 -3.53 -16.05
N TYR A 87 -9.21 -2.55 -15.20
CA TYR A 87 -8.22 -1.71 -14.51
C TYR A 87 -7.76 -2.27 -13.16
N ILE A 88 -8.34 -3.38 -12.70
CA ILE A 88 -8.06 -3.97 -11.37
C ILE A 88 -7.19 -5.21 -11.56
N THR A 89 -7.75 -6.25 -12.16
CA THR A 89 -7.07 -7.53 -12.42
C THR A 89 -6.92 -7.84 -13.91
N GLY A 90 -7.41 -6.97 -14.81
CA GLY A 90 -7.20 -7.12 -16.25
C GLY A 90 -5.83 -6.66 -16.74
N ASP A 91 -5.74 -6.43 -18.04
CA ASP A 91 -4.52 -6.21 -18.82
C ASP A 91 -4.24 -4.73 -19.14
N LYS A 92 -4.92 -3.79 -18.45
CA LYS A 92 -4.66 -2.35 -18.64
C LYS A 92 -3.25 -1.97 -18.19
N PRO A 93 -2.64 -0.93 -18.81
CA PRO A 93 -1.32 -0.45 -18.43
C PRO A 93 -1.25 -0.04 -16.95
N ASP A 94 -0.14 -0.35 -16.29
CA ASP A 94 0.11 -0.07 -14.87
C ASP A 94 -0.17 1.39 -14.48
N ARG A 95 0.19 2.34 -15.34
CA ARG A 95 -0.09 3.76 -15.07
C ARG A 95 -1.59 4.05 -15.02
N GLU A 96 -2.37 3.49 -15.94
CA GLU A 96 -3.83 3.67 -15.96
C GLU A 96 -4.47 3.01 -14.74
N ARG A 97 -4.01 1.81 -14.38
CA ARG A 97 -4.45 1.10 -13.17
C ARG A 97 -4.18 1.91 -11.90
N PHE A 98 -2.97 2.47 -11.77
CA PHE A 98 -2.60 3.30 -10.63
C PHE A 98 -3.42 4.61 -10.57
N GLN A 99 -3.67 5.24 -11.73
CA GLN A 99 -4.53 6.42 -11.82
C GLN A 99 -5.95 6.11 -11.30
N LYS A 100 -6.54 4.98 -11.72
CA LYS A 100 -7.85 4.54 -11.20
C LYS A 100 -7.85 4.19 -9.73
N PHE A 101 -6.75 3.65 -9.22
CA PHE A 101 -6.60 3.45 -7.79
C PHE A 101 -6.56 4.78 -7.02
N ALA A 102 -5.81 5.77 -7.51
CA ALA A 102 -5.71 7.09 -6.87
C ALA A 102 -7.07 7.82 -6.83
N GLU A 103 -7.84 7.78 -7.94
CA GLU A 103 -9.22 8.27 -8.00
C GLU A 103 -10.13 7.56 -6.97
N ALA A 104 -9.96 6.26 -6.78
CA ALA A 104 -10.75 5.48 -5.81
C ALA A 104 -10.33 5.72 -4.35
N LEU A 105 -9.03 5.94 -4.10
CA LEU A 105 -8.51 6.17 -2.76
C LEU A 105 -9.03 7.48 -2.16
N GLU A 106 -9.26 8.52 -2.97
CA GLU A 106 -9.82 9.79 -2.51
C GLU A 106 -11.19 9.61 -1.82
N MET A 107 -11.98 8.65 -2.29
CA MET A 107 -13.29 8.29 -1.72
C MET A 107 -13.20 7.39 -0.49
N ALA A 108 -11.99 6.97 -0.09
CA ALA A 108 -11.76 5.99 0.97
C ALA A 108 -11.47 6.63 2.35
N ILE A 109 -11.78 7.91 2.56
CA ILE A 109 -11.63 8.55 3.88
C ILE A 109 -12.43 7.77 4.94
N GLY A 110 -11.76 7.40 6.03
CA GLY A 110 -12.32 6.54 7.07
C GLY A 110 -12.04 5.04 6.88
N ASN A 111 -11.62 4.61 5.70
CA ASN A 111 -11.07 3.28 5.48
C ASN A 111 -9.56 3.27 5.83
N PRO A 112 -9.02 2.22 6.47
CA PRO A 112 -7.59 2.13 6.77
C PRO A 112 -6.70 2.22 5.53
N MET A 113 -7.19 1.85 4.34
CA MET A 113 -6.46 2.01 3.07
C MET A 113 -5.98 3.44 2.85
N TYR A 114 -6.79 4.44 3.23
CA TYR A 114 -6.39 5.84 3.13
C TYR A 114 -5.16 6.11 4.00
N THR A 115 -5.10 5.54 5.20
CA THR A 115 -3.95 5.73 6.09
C THR A 115 -2.72 4.93 5.63
N TRP A 116 -2.89 3.67 5.25
CA TRP A 116 -1.79 2.79 4.84
C TRP A 116 -1.05 3.35 3.62
N CYS A 117 -1.79 3.75 2.58
CA CYS A 117 -1.19 4.28 1.35
C CYS A 117 -0.35 5.54 1.61
N HIS A 118 -0.86 6.47 2.41
CA HIS A 118 -0.14 7.71 2.73
C HIS A 118 1.05 7.45 3.69
N LEU A 119 0.97 6.42 4.55
CA LEU A 119 2.10 5.98 5.38
C LEU A 119 3.23 5.42 4.52
N GLU A 120 2.89 4.54 3.59
CA GLU A 120 3.83 3.92 2.64
C GLU A 120 4.52 4.98 1.78
N LEU A 121 3.75 5.93 1.23
CA LEU A 121 4.26 7.06 0.45
C LEU A 121 5.24 7.93 1.24
N LYS A 122 4.89 8.27 2.48
CA LYS A 122 5.76 9.09 3.34
C LYS A 122 7.02 8.34 3.75
N LYS A 123 6.89 7.08 4.19
CA LYS A 123 8.00 6.31 4.79
C LYS A 123 9.02 5.83 3.75
N TYR A 124 8.56 5.34 2.60
CA TYR A 124 9.42 4.68 1.62
C TYR A 124 9.74 5.55 0.40
N PHE A 125 8.87 6.51 0.07
CA PHE A 125 9.03 7.35 -1.12
C PHE A 125 9.27 8.84 -0.79
N GLY A 126 9.22 9.24 0.49
CA GLY A 126 9.40 10.63 0.90
C GLY A 126 8.30 11.58 0.41
N TYR A 127 7.16 11.06 -0.03
CA TYR A 127 6.03 11.87 -0.50
C TYR A 127 5.13 12.22 0.69
N GLU A 128 5.09 13.51 1.04
CA GLU A 128 4.28 14.02 2.16
C GLU A 128 2.93 14.63 1.72
N GLY A 129 2.62 14.56 0.43
CA GLY A 129 1.34 15.02 -0.10
C GLY A 129 0.20 14.03 0.14
N VAL A 130 -0.99 14.41 -0.31
CA VAL A 130 -2.15 13.52 -0.38
C VAL A 130 -2.24 12.95 -1.78
N LEU A 131 -2.31 11.62 -1.92
CA LEU A 131 -2.54 10.97 -3.21
C LEU A 131 -4.00 11.19 -3.61
N ASN A 132 -4.19 11.72 -4.81
CA ASN A 132 -5.48 11.97 -5.45
C ASN A 132 -5.42 11.62 -6.93
N GLY A 133 -6.60 11.50 -7.55
CA GLY A 133 -6.79 11.18 -8.97
C GLY A 133 -6.79 12.41 -9.86
#